data_AF-A0A2G2YT39-F1
#
_entry.id   AF-A0A2G2YT39-F1
#
_cell.length_a   1.000
_cell.length_b   1.000
_cell.length_c   1.000
_cell.angle_alpha   90.00
_cell.angle_beta   90.00
_cell.angle_gamma   90.00
#
_symmetry.space_group_name_H-M   'P 1'
#
loop_
_entity.id
_entity.type
_entity.pdbx_description
1 polymer ?
#
loop_
_entity_poly.entity_id
_entity_poly.type
_entity_poly.pdbx_seq_one_letter_code
_entity_poly.pdbx_strand_id
1 'polypeptide(L)' 'MTNIGEDSSTYTVDVSSPPGVDVKVEPSVLNFMELNHKMSYRVTFTQIVNSSSSVVDVEGFLKWKSTK' A
#
# COMPACT_ATOMS: atom_id res chain seq x y z
N MET A 1 4.59 -7.14 -5.91
CA MET A 1 5.16 -7.82 -4.72
C MET A 1 5.40 -9.28 -5.07
N THR A 2 6.51 -9.86 -4.62
CA THR A 2 6.87 -11.28 -4.84
C THR A 2 6.92 -11.97 -3.48
N ASN A 3 6.20 -13.08 -3.31
CA ASN A 3 6.31 -13.88 -2.10
C ASN A 3 7.62 -14.69 -2.11
N ILE A 4 8.49 -14.46 -1.14
CA ILE A 4 9.76 -15.20 -0.95
C ILE A 4 9.81 -15.93 0.40
N GLY A 5 8.68 -15.98 1.12
CA GLY A 5 8.53 -16.59 2.44
C GLY A 5 7.80 -17.93 2.38
N GLU A 6 6.84 -18.15 3.30
CA GLU A 6 6.02 -19.36 3.32
C GLU A 6 5.08 -19.45 2.13
N ASP A 7 4.80 -20.67 1.68
CA ASP A 7 3.72 -20.96 0.75
C ASP A 7 2.36 -20.61 1.36
N SER A 8 1.38 -20.25 0.51
CA SER A 8 0.02 -19.90 0.95
C SER A 8 -0.04 -18.80 2.02
N SER A 9 0.42 -17.60 1.67
CA SER A 9 0.45 -16.44 2.58
C SER A 9 -0.51 -15.34 2.12
N THR A 10 -1.30 -14.80 3.05
CA THR A 10 -2.20 -13.66 2.80
C THR A 10 -1.70 -12.41 3.51
N TYR A 11 -1.56 -11.32 2.78
CA TYR A 11 -1.13 -10.03 3.28
C TYR A 11 -2.25 -8.99 3.16
N THR A 12 -2.42 -8.16 4.19
CA THR A 12 -3.31 -7.01 4.18
C THR A 12 -2.50 -5.73 4.30
N VAL A 13 -2.89 -4.70 3.54
CA VAL A 13 -2.22 -3.39 3.59
C VAL A 13 -2.80 -2.53 4.70
N ASP A 14 -1.90 -1.90 5.45
CA ASP A 14 -2.16 -0.80 6.37
C ASP A 14 -1.59 0.47 5.74
N VAL A 15 -2.41 1.52 5.65
CA VAL A 15 -2.12 2.74 4.90
C VAL A 15 -1.98 3.90 5.88
N SER A 16 -0.79 4.50 5.92
CA SER A 16 -0.56 5.76 6.63
C SER A 16 -0.48 6.89 5.60
N SER A 17 -1.61 7.54 5.35
CA SER A 17 -1.73 8.65 4.39
C SER A 17 -1.01 9.90 4.91
N PRO A 18 -0.21 10.59 4.07
CA PRO A 18 0.37 11.88 4.44
C PRO A 18 -0.72 12.95 4.65
N PRO A 19 -0.43 14.04 5.38
CA PRO A 19 -1.33 15.17 5.48
C PRO A 19 -1.74 15.70 4.10
N GLY A 20 -3.04 15.84 3.88
CA GLY A 20 -3.58 16.46 2.67
C GLY A 20 -3.61 15.60 1.41
N VAL A 21 -3.26 14.31 1.53
CA VAL A 21 -3.33 13.32 0.45
C VAL A 21 -4.14 12.13 0.92
N ASP A 22 -5.18 11.76 0.18
CA ASP A 22 -5.84 10.47 0.33
C ASP A 22 -5.08 9.40 -0.46
N VAL A 23 -4.87 8.24 0.15
CA VAL A 23 -4.10 7.13 -0.43
C VAL A 23 -4.97 5.89 -0.46
N LYS A 24 -5.27 5.42 -1.66
CA LYS A 24 -6.08 4.21 -1.89
C LYS A 24 -5.23 3.11 -2.51
N VAL A 25 -5.37 1.88 -2.00
CA VAL A 25 -4.67 0.70 -2.51
C VAL A 25 -5.68 -0.35 -2.97
N GLU A 26 -5.52 -0.85 -4.20
CA GLU A 26 -6.38 -1.87 -4.79
C GLU A 26 -5.56 -2.98 -5.50
N PRO A 27 -5.74 -4.26 -5.15
CA PRO A 27 -6.52 -4.77 -4.02
C PRO A 27 -5.84 -4.47 -2.67
N SER A 28 -6.62 -4.38 -1.58
CA SER A 28 -6.11 -4.18 -0.21
C SER A 28 -5.61 -5.49 0.45
N VAL A 29 -5.89 -6.63 -0.19
CA VAL A 29 -5.47 -7.96 0.23
C VAL A 29 -4.77 -8.65 -0.93
N LEU A 30 -3.60 -9.23 -0.66
CA LEU A 30 -2.84 -10.03 -1.60
C LEU A 30 -2.75 -11.46 -1.09
N ASN A 31 -3.24 -12.41 -1.88
CA ASN A 31 -3.19 -13.84 -1.56
C ASN A 31 -2.15 -14.53 -2.45
N PHE A 32 -1.06 -14.99 -1.84
CA PHE A 32 0.01 -15.71 -2.51
C PHE A 32 -0.14 -17.21 -2.28
N MET A 33 -0.64 -17.92 -3.27
CA MET A 33 -0.85 -19.37 -3.20
C MET A 33 0.46 -20.18 -3.26
N GLU A 34 1.49 -19.65 -3.93
CA GLU A 34 2.75 -20.37 -4.22
C GLU A 34 3.97 -19.53 -3.84
N LEU A 35 5.10 -20.21 -3.61
CA LEU A 35 6.41 -19.56 -3.45
C LEU A 35 6.81 -18.87 -4.76
N ASN A 36 7.44 -17.69 -4.66
CA ASN A 36 7.83 -16.84 -5.78
C ASN A 36 6.66 -16.29 -6.62
N HIS A 37 5.41 -16.50 -6.20
CA HIS A 37 4.26 -15.93 -6.86
C HIS A 37 4.31 -14.39 -6.79
N LYS A 38 4.01 -13.73 -7.91
CA LYS A 38 3.97 -12.28 -8.05
C LYS A 38 2.55 -11.79 -8.14
N MET A 39 2.22 -10.81 -7.30
CA MET A 39 0.97 -10.07 -7.35
C MET A 39 1.23 -8.59 -7.51
N SER A 40 0.33 -7.91 -8.21
CA SER A 40 0.39 -6.46 -8.44
C SER A 40 -0.74 -5.77 -7.67
N TYR A 41 -0.47 -4.54 -7.26
CA TYR A 41 -1.46 -3.65 -6.66
C TYR A 41 -1.29 -2.25 -7.25
N ARG A 42 -2.37 -1.49 -7.25
CA ARG A 42 -2.39 -0.09 -7.66
C ARG A 42 -2.50 0.79 -6.44
N VAL A 43 -1.71 1.85 -6.41
CA VAL A 43 -1.82 2.93 -5.43
C VAL A 43 -2.33 4.17 -6.14
N THR A 44 -3.36 4.80 -5.61
CA THR A 44 -3.93 6.04 -6.11
C THR A 44 -3.80 7.10 -5.03
N PHE A 45 -3.15 8.21 -5.39
CA PHE A 45 -2.98 9.38 -4.54
C PHE A 45 -3.92 10.48 -5.01
N THR A 46 -4.73 11.00 -4.10
CA THR A 46 -5.68 12.09 -4.39
C THR A 46 -5.37 13.26 -3.48
N GLN A 47 -5.03 14.40 -4.05
CA GLN A 47 -4.87 15.63 -3.28
C GLN A 47 -6.24 16.12 -2.79
N ILE A 48 -6.39 16.28 -1.47
CA ILE A 48 -7.66 16.69 -0.85
C ILE A 48 -7.64 18.13 -0.32
N VAL A 49 -6.47 18.78 -0.28
CA VAL A 49 -6.32 20.20 0.06
C VAL A 49 -5.57 20.95 -1.03
N ASN A 50 -6.16 22.05 -1.50
CA ASN A 50 -5.48 23.03 -2.34
C ASN A 50 -4.62 23.92 -1.44
N SER A 51 -3.38 23.53 -1.16
CA SER A 51 -2.43 24.37 -0.43
C SER A 51 -1.90 25.46 -1.37
N SER A 52 -2.39 26.68 -1.22
CA SER A 52 -1.91 27.88 -1.92
C SER A 52 -0.63 28.48 -1.33
N SER A 53 0.23 27.71 -0.69
CA SER A 53 1.43 28.26 -0.04
C SER A 53 2.50 27.19 0.20
N SER A 54 3.69 27.44 -0.36
CA SER A 54 5.00 26.79 -0.13
C SER A 54 5.00 25.26 -0.12
N VAL A 55 5.62 24.65 -1.13
CA VAL A 55 5.84 23.19 -1.24
C VAL A 55 6.36 22.64 0.10
N VAL A 56 5.52 21.90 0.82
CA VAL A 56 5.91 21.10 1.99
C VAL A 56 5.95 19.67 1.48
N ASP A 57 7.14 19.06 1.50
CA ASP A 57 7.26 17.63 1.27
C ASP A 57 6.50 16.89 2.38
N VAL A 58 5.64 15.96 2.00
CA VAL A 58 4.85 15.15 2.93
C VAL A 58 5.16 13.68 2.73
N GLU A 59 5.20 12.93 3.84
CA GLU A 59 5.60 11.53 3.84
C GLU A 59 4.51 10.64 4.47
N GLY A 60 4.46 9.39 4.01
CA GLY A 60 3.56 8.36 4.50
C GLY A 60 4.13 6.98 4.17
N PHE A 61 3.39 5.91 4.47
CA PHE A 61 3.85 4.55 4.16
C PHE A 61 2.70 3.58 3.90
N LEU A 62 3.04 2.51 3.17
CA LEU A 62 2.23 1.30 3.05
C LEU A 62 2.92 0.19 3.82
N LYS A 63 2.20 -0.47 4.73
CA LYS A 63 2.71 -1.62 5.49
C LYS A 63 1.88 -2.85 5.19
N TRP A 64 2.50 -3.85 4.55
CA TRP A 64 1.88 -5.16 4.34
C TRP A 64 2.10 -6.04 5.57
N LYS A 65 1.02 -6.48 6.20
CA LYS A 65 1.06 -7.39 7.35
C LYS A 65 0.59 -8.77 6.92
N SER A 66 1.36 -9.80 7.28
CA SER A 66 0.87 -11.18 7.18
C SER A 66 -0.33 -11.36 8.10
N THR A 67 -1.31 -12.14 7.67
CA THR A 67 -2.50 -12.49 8.45
C THR A 67 -2.29 -13.74 9.33
N LYS A 68 -1.15 -14.43 9.19
CA LYS A 68 -0.68 -15.46 10.11
C LYS A 68 -0.13 -14.86 11.40
#